data_AF-A0A7V9UAA3-F1
#
_entry.id   AF-A0A7V9UAA3-F1
#
_cell.length_a   1.000
_cell.length_b   1.000
_cell.length_c   1.000
_cell.angle_alpha   90.00
_cell.angle_beta   90.00
_cell.angle_gamma   90.00
#
_symmetry.space_group_name_H-M   'P 1'
#
loop_
_entity.id
_entity.type
_entity.pdbx_description
1 polymer ?
#
loop_
_entity_poly.entity_id
_entity_poly.type
_entity_poly.pdbx_seq_one_letter_code
_entity_poly.pdbx_strand_id
1 'polypeptide(L)'
;MTDAKDGRADQPGGRARRDRPDHPEADVIIQVTDGNLALSGRPVLRGINLTVRQGEVVAILGSNGSGKSTLVRGSLGLLPWSSGDVRLFDTPLPRFRDWQRVGYVPQLMTATSGVPATVGEVVASGRLSRRRLLLPMRPADREAVRRALGAVDLLDRRSDALSQLSGGQQHRVLIARALAVEPDLFVLDEPNAGVDHSSQVGLVETLRPLVAAGTTVLLVLHELGPLAALIDRVVLLRDGRMVYDGAPPGDVSLEEFHTHHHPDRVVDTVPMRSGWDL
;
A
#
# COMPACT_ATOMS: atom_id res chain seq x y z
N MET A 1 50.61 36.30 -10.60
CA MET A 1 49.50 36.81 -11.41
C MET A 1 48.94 35.61 -12.16
N THR A 2 47.68 35.23 -11.86
CA THR A 2 46.82 34.19 -12.49
C THR A 2 47.33 32.73 -12.45
N ASP A 3 46.54 31.70 -12.19
CA ASP A 3 45.22 31.57 -11.56
C ASP A 3 45.03 30.07 -11.22
N ALA A 4 44.35 29.76 -10.13
CA ALA A 4 44.05 28.41 -9.69
C ALA A 4 42.76 27.90 -10.38
N LYS A 5 42.71 26.63 -10.79
CA LYS A 5 41.44 25.91 -11.00
C LYS A 5 41.54 24.47 -10.51
N ASP A 6 41.17 24.31 -9.25
CA ASP A 6 40.73 23.05 -8.65
C ASP A 6 39.41 22.61 -9.30
N GLY A 7 39.40 21.40 -9.85
CA GLY A 7 38.20 20.73 -10.33
C GLY A 7 37.49 20.01 -9.18
N ARG A 8 36.55 20.68 -8.52
CA ARG A 8 35.55 20.00 -7.68
C ARG A 8 34.40 19.53 -8.57
N ALA A 9 34.21 18.21 -8.59
CA ALA A 9 33.05 17.56 -9.17
C ALA A 9 31.78 18.00 -8.44
N ASP A 10 30.84 18.50 -9.24
CA ASP A 10 29.52 18.99 -8.85
C ASP A 10 28.65 17.80 -8.42
N GLN A 11 28.21 17.78 -7.17
CA GLN A 11 27.21 16.82 -6.68
C GLN A 11 25.83 17.33 -7.14
N PRO A 12 24.99 16.51 -7.80
CA PRO A 12 23.67 16.98 -8.22
C PRO A 12 22.78 17.17 -6.99
N GLY A 13 22.49 18.44 -6.73
CA GLY A 13 21.70 18.92 -5.60
C GLY A 13 20.30 18.31 -5.51
N GLY A 14 19.86 18.20 -4.26
CA GLY A 14 18.50 17.84 -3.87
C GLY A 14 17.48 18.68 -4.62
N ARG A 15 16.65 18.00 -5.42
CA ARG A 15 15.53 18.65 -6.10
C ARG A 15 14.47 18.98 -5.06
N ALA A 16 14.16 20.27 -4.98
CA ALA A 16 13.09 20.83 -4.18
C ALA A 16 11.79 20.03 -4.34
N ARG A 17 11.30 19.52 -3.21
CA ARG A 17 9.99 18.92 -3.03
C ARG A 17 8.97 20.00 -3.45
N ARG A 18 8.22 19.76 -4.52
CA ARG A 18 7.17 20.70 -4.97
C ARG A 18 6.17 20.86 -3.83
N ASP A 19 5.95 22.09 -3.40
CA ASP A 19 4.86 22.51 -2.52
C ASP A 19 3.53 22.08 -3.16
N ARG A 20 2.99 20.94 -2.72
CA ARG A 20 1.56 20.65 -2.86
C ARG A 20 0.86 21.47 -1.77
N PRO A 21 -0.24 22.16 -2.07
CA PRO A 21 -0.95 22.90 -1.04
C PRO A 21 -1.35 21.95 0.08
N ASP A 22 -1.05 22.31 1.33
CA ASP A 22 -1.72 21.72 2.49
C ASP A 22 -3.21 21.80 2.22
N HIS A 23 -3.92 20.66 2.25
CA HIS A 23 -5.37 20.61 2.06
C HIS A 23 -6.06 20.45 3.43
N PRO A 24 -6.22 21.50 4.23
CA PRO A 24 -6.95 21.43 5.49
C PRO A 24 -8.47 21.25 5.29
N GLU A 25 -9.00 21.40 4.06
CA GLU A 25 -10.43 21.26 3.70
C GLU A 25 -10.75 20.03 2.82
N ALA A 26 -9.80 19.14 2.51
CA ALA A 26 -10.09 17.97 1.68
C ALA A 26 -11.04 16.98 2.37
N ASP A 27 -11.99 16.44 1.61
CA ASP A 27 -12.97 15.45 2.06
C ASP A 27 -12.29 14.24 2.72
N VAL A 28 -12.85 13.77 3.82
CA VAL A 28 -12.36 12.59 4.54
C VAL A 28 -12.82 11.31 3.83
N ILE A 29 -11.85 10.53 3.36
CA ILE A 29 -12.11 9.29 2.63
C ILE A 29 -12.17 8.10 3.59
N ILE A 30 -11.23 7.97 4.52
CA ILE A 30 -11.26 6.95 5.57
C ILE A 30 -11.20 7.65 6.92
N GLN A 31 -12.11 7.32 7.82
CA GLN A 31 -12.03 7.73 9.22
C GLN A 31 -12.23 6.52 10.12
N VAL A 32 -11.30 6.32 11.05
CA VAL A 32 -11.39 5.36 12.14
C VAL A 32 -11.21 6.15 13.43
N THR A 33 -12.17 6.07 14.34
CA THR A 33 -12.15 6.74 15.65
C THR A 33 -12.28 5.71 16.75
N ASP A 34 -11.28 5.63 17.64
CA ASP A 34 -11.17 4.63 18.72
C ASP A 34 -11.49 3.19 18.26
N GLY A 35 -10.98 2.83 17.08
CA GLY A 35 -11.26 1.55 16.44
C GLY A 35 -10.56 0.39 17.13
N ASN A 36 -11.32 -0.63 17.52
CA ASN A 36 -10.78 -1.88 18.05
C ASN A 36 -11.25 -3.06 17.19
N LEU A 37 -10.34 -3.98 16.87
CA LEU A 37 -10.64 -5.13 16.01
C LEU A 37 -10.00 -6.40 16.57
N ALA A 38 -10.80 -7.44 16.75
CA ALA A 38 -10.35 -8.76 17.18
C ALA A 38 -10.58 -9.82 16.09
N LEU A 39 -9.62 -10.74 15.94
CA LEU A 39 -9.75 -11.92 15.10
C LEU A 39 -9.87 -13.16 15.99
N SER A 40 -10.96 -13.90 15.85
CA SER A 40 -11.25 -15.10 16.66
C SER A 40 -11.09 -14.84 18.17
N GLY A 41 -11.58 -13.69 18.65
CA GLY A 41 -11.51 -13.27 20.04
C GLY A 41 -10.16 -12.71 20.51
N ARG A 42 -9.12 -12.69 19.65
CA ARG A 42 -7.81 -12.12 19.97
C ARG A 42 -7.73 -10.67 19.49
N PRO A 43 -7.47 -9.68 20.37
CA PRO A 43 -7.34 -8.28 19.96
C PRO A 43 -6.12 -8.07 19.04
N VAL A 44 -6.38 -7.61 17.82
CA VAL A 44 -5.34 -7.32 16.81
C VAL A 44 -5.11 -5.83 16.64
N LEU A 45 -6.17 -5.02 16.70
CA LEU A 45 -6.08 -3.55 16.66
C LEU A 45 -6.70 -2.95 17.92
N ARG A 46 -6.06 -1.93 18.49
CA ARG A 46 -6.39 -1.35 19.80
C ARG A 46 -6.37 0.18 19.74
N GLY A 47 -7.52 0.82 19.88
CA GLY A 47 -7.66 2.27 19.92
C GLY A 47 -7.10 3.00 18.70
N ILE A 48 -7.37 2.48 17.50
CA ILE A 48 -6.88 3.08 16.26
C ILE A 48 -7.61 4.39 15.97
N ASN A 49 -6.85 5.44 15.70
CA ASN A 49 -7.35 6.71 15.19
C ASN A 49 -6.64 6.99 13.86
N LEU A 50 -7.38 6.93 12.75
CA LEU A 50 -6.84 7.14 11.39
C LEU A 50 -7.78 8.06 10.63
N THR A 51 -7.23 9.06 9.95
CA THR A 51 -7.99 9.92 9.02
C THR A 51 -7.21 10.02 7.73
N VAL A 52 -7.74 9.51 6.62
CA VAL A 52 -7.14 9.64 5.28
C VAL A 52 -7.99 10.61 4.46
N ARG A 53 -7.37 11.61 3.86
CA ARG A 53 -8.07 12.64 3.07
C ARG A 53 -7.95 12.40 1.57
N GLN A 54 -8.85 13.02 0.82
CA GLN A 54 -8.87 12.92 -0.63
C GLN A 54 -7.53 13.37 -1.25
N GLY A 55 -7.03 12.58 -2.20
CA GLY A 55 -5.79 12.87 -2.94
C GLY A 55 -4.52 12.57 -2.16
N GLU A 56 -4.63 12.09 -0.93
CA GLU A 56 -3.50 11.76 -0.09
C GLU A 56 -2.92 10.38 -0.45
N VAL A 57 -1.59 10.27 -0.49
CA VAL A 57 -0.88 9.00 -0.56
C VAL A 57 -0.33 8.63 0.82
N VAL A 58 -0.97 7.64 1.46
CA VAL A 58 -0.63 7.19 2.82
C VAL A 58 0.00 5.80 2.77
N ALA A 59 1.15 5.64 3.44
CA ALA A 59 1.75 4.33 3.65
C ALA A 59 1.59 3.84 5.10
N ILE A 60 1.02 2.65 5.27
CA ILE A 60 0.95 1.93 6.53
C ILE A 60 2.15 1.01 6.62
N LEU A 61 3.00 1.26 7.61
CA LEU A 61 4.23 0.51 7.91
C LEU A 61 4.12 -0.27 9.21
N GLY A 62 5.04 -1.22 9.42
CA GLY A 62 5.16 -2.00 10.63
C GLY A 62 5.62 -3.42 10.39
N SER A 63 6.03 -4.11 11.46
CA SER A 63 6.49 -5.49 11.42
C SER A 63 5.41 -6.47 10.95
N ASN A 64 5.83 -7.68 10.58
CA ASN A 64 4.88 -8.76 10.30
C ASN A 64 4.05 -9.06 11.55
N GLY A 65 2.73 -9.13 11.39
CA GLY A 65 1.80 -9.32 12.50
C GLY A 65 1.42 -8.06 13.27
N SER A 66 1.90 -6.86 12.90
CA SER A 66 1.52 -5.61 13.58
C SER A 66 0.06 -5.17 13.38
N GLY A 67 -0.64 -5.81 12.43
CA GLY A 67 -2.05 -5.54 12.12
C GLY A 67 -2.33 -4.72 10.86
N LYS A 68 -1.33 -4.47 10.00
CA LYS A 68 -1.48 -3.63 8.78
C LYS A 68 -2.60 -4.09 7.84
N SER A 69 -2.54 -5.35 7.38
CA SER A 69 -3.58 -5.93 6.52
C SER A 69 -4.94 -6.01 7.23
N THR A 70 -4.94 -6.20 8.55
CA THR A 70 -6.16 -6.17 9.38
C THR A 70 -6.78 -4.77 9.39
N LEU A 71 -5.98 -3.71 9.50
CA LEU A 71 -6.44 -2.32 9.44
C LEU A 71 -7.04 -2.00 8.07
N VAL A 72 -6.37 -2.41 6.98
CA VAL A 72 -6.89 -2.24 5.63
C VAL A 72 -8.21 -2.98 5.43
N ARG A 73 -8.24 -4.28 5.74
CA ARG A 73 -9.46 -5.09 5.58
C ARG A 73 -10.59 -4.60 6.47
N GLY A 74 -10.29 -4.14 7.68
CA GLY A 74 -11.25 -3.48 8.57
C GLY A 74 -11.78 -2.19 7.98
N SER A 75 -10.93 -1.33 7.43
CA SER A 75 -11.33 -0.05 6.81
C SER A 75 -12.19 -0.27 5.55
N LEU A 76 -12.03 -1.41 4.88
CA LEU A 76 -12.81 -1.82 3.71
C LEU A 76 -14.03 -2.69 4.05
N GLY A 77 -14.38 -2.85 5.34
CA GLY A 77 -15.54 -3.64 5.75
C GLY A 77 -15.44 -5.15 5.51
N LEU A 78 -14.24 -5.64 5.17
CA LEU A 78 -13.97 -7.07 4.99
C LEU A 78 -13.76 -7.79 6.33
N LEU A 79 -13.50 -7.04 7.40
CA LEU A 79 -13.43 -7.53 8.77
C LEU A 79 -14.28 -6.64 9.68
N PRO A 80 -15.08 -7.21 10.59
CA PRO A 80 -15.91 -6.42 11.50
C PRO A 80 -15.07 -5.78 12.61
N TRP A 81 -15.35 -4.52 12.90
CA TRP A 81 -14.81 -3.84 14.07
C TRP A 81 -15.55 -4.29 15.33
N SER A 82 -14.81 -4.45 16.43
CA SER A 82 -15.36 -4.80 17.75
C SER A 82 -15.93 -3.56 18.47
N SER A 83 -15.32 -2.39 18.27
CA SER A 83 -15.80 -1.09 18.73
C SER A 83 -15.15 0.04 17.94
N GLY A 84 -15.62 1.27 18.16
CA GLY A 84 -15.20 2.48 17.46
C GLY A 84 -16.17 2.89 16.35
N ASP A 85 -15.94 4.07 15.77
CA ASP A 85 -16.67 4.58 14.60
C ASP A 85 -15.77 4.49 13.37
N VAL A 86 -16.29 3.88 12.30
CA VAL A 86 -15.55 3.73 11.04
C VAL A 86 -16.40 4.22 9.89
N ARG A 87 -15.84 5.16 9.13
CA ARG A 87 -16.49 5.80 7.99
C ARG A 87 -15.63 5.68 6.75
N LEU A 88 -16.32 5.52 5.62
CA LEU A 88 -15.74 5.49 4.30
C LEU A 88 -16.52 6.50 3.43
N PHE A 89 -15.83 7.51 2.91
CA PHE A 89 -16.42 8.69 2.25
C PHE A 89 -17.56 9.32 3.09
N ASP A 90 -17.24 9.67 4.34
CA ASP A 90 -18.16 10.18 5.38
C ASP A 90 -19.42 9.31 5.66
N THR A 91 -19.48 8.11 5.11
CA THR A 91 -20.60 7.17 5.34
C THR A 91 -20.17 6.13 6.37
N PRO A 92 -20.95 5.88 7.43
CA PRO A 92 -20.68 4.78 8.35
C PRO A 92 -20.50 3.46 7.58
N LEU A 93 -19.40 2.75 7.83
CA LEU A 93 -18.96 1.60 7.05
C LEU A 93 -20.04 0.52 6.85
N PRO A 94 -20.87 0.16 7.87
CA PRO A 94 -21.98 -0.78 7.66
C PRO A 94 -23.03 -0.35 6.63
N ARG A 95 -23.16 0.97 6.41
CA ARG A 95 -24.11 1.60 5.47
C ARG A 95 -23.49 1.94 4.13
N PHE A 96 -22.18 1.83 3.97
CA PHE A 96 -21.51 2.16 2.72
C PHE A 96 -21.89 1.18 1.60
N ARG A 97 -22.26 1.71 0.43
CA ARG A 97 -22.69 0.90 -0.74
C ARG A 97 -21.93 1.23 -2.02
N ASP A 98 -21.17 2.33 -2.03
CA ASP A 98 -20.47 2.83 -3.22
C ASP A 98 -19.12 2.16 -3.47
N TRP A 99 -19.10 0.83 -3.42
CA TRP A 99 -17.88 0.03 -3.60
C TRP A 99 -17.24 0.22 -4.98
N GLN A 100 -17.97 0.76 -5.96
CA GLN A 100 -17.39 1.20 -7.23
C GLN A 100 -16.39 2.37 -7.12
N ARG A 101 -16.26 3.00 -5.94
CA ARG A 101 -15.29 4.07 -5.67
C ARG A 101 -13.97 3.54 -5.12
N VAL A 102 -13.88 2.23 -4.84
CA VAL A 102 -12.72 1.61 -4.18
C VAL A 102 -12.11 0.54 -5.07
N GLY A 103 -10.82 0.67 -5.34
CA GLY A 103 -10.01 -0.37 -5.98
C GLY A 103 -9.12 -1.00 -4.94
N TYR A 104 -9.26 -2.30 -4.71
CA TYR A 104 -8.46 -3.03 -3.70
C TYR A 104 -7.64 -4.14 -4.37
N VAL A 105 -6.33 -4.09 -4.14
CA VAL A 105 -5.36 -5.11 -4.53
C VAL A 105 -4.95 -5.87 -3.26
N PRO A 106 -5.48 -7.09 -3.03
CA PRO A 106 -5.06 -7.89 -1.89
C PRO A 106 -3.65 -8.45 -2.11
N GLN A 107 -2.98 -8.79 -1.01
CA GLN A 107 -1.75 -9.57 -1.04
C GLN A 107 -1.99 -10.89 -1.82
N LEU A 108 -1.18 -11.12 -2.86
CA LEU A 108 -1.31 -12.32 -3.68
C LEU A 108 -0.79 -13.53 -2.90
N MET A 109 -1.70 -14.27 -2.28
CA MET A 109 -1.47 -15.67 -1.95
C MET A 109 -1.77 -16.47 -3.22
N THR A 110 -0.88 -17.38 -3.60
CA THR A 110 -0.81 -18.16 -4.86
C THR A 110 -2.03 -19.06 -5.18
N ALA A 111 -3.20 -18.79 -4.60
CA ALA A 111 -4.44 -19.55 -4.74
C ALA A 111 -5.31 -19.16 -5.95
N THR A 112 -4.74 -18.57 -7.02
CA THR A 112 -5.44 -18.37 -8.31
C THR A 112 -5.68 -19.68 -9.07
N SER A 113 -5.16 -20.79 -8.56
CA SER A 113 -5.29 -22.14 -9.12
C SER A 113 -6.71 -22.69 -8.97
N GLY A 114 -7.59 -22.39 -9.94
CA GLY A 114 -8.83 -23.17 -10.07
C GLY A 114 -9.81 -22.70 -11.12
N VAL A 115 -9.87 -21.39 -11.40
CA VAL A 115 -10.85 -20.85 -12.38
C VAL A 115 -10.14 -20.59 -13.71
N PRO A 116 -10.52 -21.28 -14.81
CA PRO A 116 -10.04 -20.93 -16.13
C PRO A 116 -10.60 -19.55 -16.51
N ALA A 117 -9.74 -18.55 -16.50
CA ALA A 117 -10.08 -17.19 -16.91
C ALA A 117 -8.91 -16.56 -17.67
N THR A 118 -9.24 -15.76 -18.67
CA THR A 118 -8.28 -14.90 -19.38
C THR A 118 -7.94 -13.67 -18.57
N VAL A 119 -6.78 -13.07 -18.85
CA VAL A 119 -6.37 -11.78 -18.28
C VAL A 119 -7.46 -10.72 -18.44
N GLY A 120 -8.04 -10.62 -19.65
CA GLY A 120 -9.09 -9.65 -19.95
C GLY A 120 -10.36 -9.86 -19.13
N GLU A 121 -10.76 -11.11 -18.87
CA GLU A 121 -11.94 -11.42 -18.06
C GLU A 121 -11.72 -11.08 -16.58
N VAL A 122 -10.53 -11.38 -16.05
CA VAL A 122 -10.18 -11.02 -14.67
C VAL A 122 -10.20 -9.50 -14.50
N VAL A 123 -9.63 -8.73 -15.42
CA VAL A 123 -9.66 -7.27 -15.36
C VAL A 123 -11.07 -6.72 -15.55
N ALA A 124 -11.85 -7.29 -16.48
CA ALA A 124 -13.24 -6.91 -16.70
C ALA A 124 -14.13 -7.16 -15.48
N SER A 125 -13.79 -8.14 -14.62
CA SER A 125 -14.50 -8.38 -13.37
C SER A 125 -14.49 -7.17 -12.43
N GLY A 126 -13.48 -6.28 -12.53
CA GLY A 126 -13.44 -5.01 -11.79
C GLY A 126 -14.59 -4.06 -12.13
N ARG A 127 -15.24 -4.24 -13.29
CA ARG A 127 -16.42 -3.45 -13.68
C ARG A 127 -17.74 -4.00 -13.15
N LEU A 128 -17.76 -5.17 -12.52
CA LEU A 128 -18.99 -5.80 -12.05
C LEU A 128 -19.72 -4.95 -11.00
N SER A 129 -18.99 -4.30 -10.09
CA SER A 129 -19.59 -3.43 -9.06
C SER A 129 -20.34 -2.22 -9.65
N ARG A 130 -20.01 -1.80 -10.88
CA ARG A 130 -20.69 -0.71 -11.60
C ARG A 130 -21.88 -1.19 -12.44
N ARG A 131 -22.20 -2.48 -12.41
CA ARG A 131 -23.16 -3.11 -13.32
C ARG A 131 -24.28 -3.81 -12.59
N ARG A 132 -25.45 -3.82 -13.24
CA ARG A 132 -26.48 -4.81 -12.93
C ARG A 132 -26.05 -6.16 -13.47
N LEU A 133 -26.20 -7.20 -12.65
CA LEU A 133 -25.90 -8.58 -12.99
C LEU A 133 -26.58 -8.95 -14.34
N LEU A 134 -25.88 -9.70 -15.19
CA LEU A 134 -26.35 -10.20 -16.50
C LEU A 134 -26.47 -9.19 -17.65
N LEU A 135 -26.06 -7.93 -17.49
CA LEU A 135 -26.01 -6.97 -18.61
C LEU A 135 -24.66 -7.00 -19.37
N PRO A 136 -24.68 -6.84 -20.72
CA PRO A 136 -23.47 -6.84 -21.54
C PRO A 136 -22.56 -5.64 -21.25
N MET A 137 -21.27 -5.78 -21.61
CA MET A 137 -20.31 -4.68 -21.44
C MET A 137 -20.63 -3.48 -22.32
N ARG A 138 -20.81 -2.31 -21.69
CA ARG A 138 -20.89 -1.02 -22.39
C ARG A 138 -19.54 -0.66 -23.04
N PRO A 139 -19.51 0.14 -24.11
CA PRO A 139 -18.26 0.62 -24.71
C PRO A 139 -17.32 1.27 -23.70
N ALA A 140 -17.85 2.11 -22.81
CA ALA A 140 -17.08 2.76 -21.74
C ALA A 140 -16.37 1.76 -20.81
N ASP A 141 -17.00 0.61 -20.51
CA ASP A 141 -16.36 -0.40 -19.67
C ASP A 141 -15.25 -1.15 -20.39
N ARG A 142 -15.42 -1.42 -21.70
CA ARG A 142 -14.36 -2.03 -22.51
C ARG A 142 -13.16 -1.11 -22.59
N GLU A 143 -13.40 0.18 -22.71
CA GLU A 143 -12.36 1.20 -22.73
C GLU A 143 -11.66 1.35 -21.37
N ALA A 144 -12.40 1.28 -20.26
CA ALA A 144 -11.80 1.25 -18.92
C ALA A 144 -10.89 0.02 -18.73
N VAL A 145 -11.33 -1.16 -19.17
CA VAL A 145 -10.50 -2.39 -19.13
C VAL A 145 -9.25 -2.25 -20.01
N ARG A 146 -9.40 -1.69 -21.21
CA ARG A 146 -8.28 -1.44 -22.13
C ARG A 146 -7.25 -0.49 -21.51
N ARG A 147 -7.69 0.62 -20.91
CA ARG A 147 -6.82 1.57 -20.21
C ARG A 147 -6.12 0.92 -19.02
N ALA A 148 -6.83 0.14 -18.21
CA ALA A 148 -6.26 -0.55 -17.06
C ALA A 148 -5.19 -1.58 -17.44
N LEU A 149 -5.43 -2.36 -18.51
CA LEU A 149 -4.42 -3.28 -19.06
C LEU A 149 -3.20 -2.55 -19.63
N GLY A 150 -3.42 -1.41 -20.29
CA GLY A 150 -2.34 -0.56 -20.79
C GLY A 150 -1.48 0.02 -19.66
N ALA A 151 -2.10 0.42 -18.55
CA ALA A 151 -1.39 1.00 -17.40
C ALA A 151 -0.40 0.03 -16.74
N VAL A 152 -0.59 -1.29 -16.91
CA VAL A 152 0.28 -2.32 -16.33
C VAL A 152 1.09 -3.10 -17.39
N ASP A 153 1.06 -2.64 -18.64
CA ASP A 153 1.75 -3.27 -19.77
C ASP A 153 1.35 -4.74 -20.01
N LEU A 154 0.03 -5.00 -20.06
CA LEU A 154 -0.54 -6.34 -20.32
C LEU A 154 -1.63 -6.33 -21.40
N LEU A 155 -1.71 -5.27 -22.22
CA LEU A 155 -2.78 -5.13 -23.21
C LEU A 155 -2.69 -6.18 -24.33
N ASP A 156 -1.48 -6.52 -24.75
CA ASP A 156 -1.15 -7.58 -25.71
C ASP A 156 -1.43 -8.98 -25.17
N ARG A 157 -1.39 -9.16 -23.85
CA ARG A 157 -1.64 -10.43 -23.13
C ARG A 157 -3.09 -10.63 -22.71
N ARG A 158 -4.00 -9.78 -23.18
CA ARG A 158 -5.42 -9.80 -22.77
C ARG A 158 -6.09 -11.17 -22.95
N SER A 159 -5.73 -11.89 -24.01
CA SER A 159 -6.33 -13.19 -24.36
C SER A 159 -5.61 -14.39 -23.73
N ASP A 160 -4.46 -14.15 -23.08
CA ASP A 160 -3.69 -15.22 -22.43
C ASP A 160 -4.48 -15.77 -21.24
N ALA A 161 -4.32 -17.06 -20.98
CA ALA A 161 -4.83 -17.66 -19.77
C ALA A 161 -4.02 -17.15 -18.56
N LEU A 162 -4.70 -16.88 -17.44
CA LEU A 162 -4.02 -16.36 -16.23
C LEU A 162 -2.89 -17.32 -15.76
N SER A 163 -3.07 -18.62 -15.94
CA SER A 163 -2.08 -19.66 -15.60
C SER A 163 -0.80 -19.61 -16.43
N GLN A 164 -0.80 -18.93 -17.59
CA GLN A 164 0.37 -18.75 -18.45
C GLN A 164 1.25 -17.58 -18.01
N LEU A 165 0.75 -16.74 -17.09
CA LEU A 165 1.48 -15.58 -16.59
C LEU A 165 2.41 -15.95 -15.43
N SER A 166 3.56 -15.28 -15.39
CA SER A 166 4.43 -15.28 -14.21
C SER A 166 3.71 -14.68 -12.99
N GLY A 167 4.16 -14.98 -11.77
CA GLY A 167 3.56 -14.43 -10.55
C GLY A 167 3.48 -12.90 -10.52
N GLY A 168 4.54 -12.22 -10.97
CA GLY A 168 4.55 -10.75 -11.09
C GLY A 168 3.56 -10.21 -12.13
N GLN A 169 3.36 -10.93 -13.24
CA GLN A 169 2.32 -10.57 -14.21
C GLN A 169 0.92 -10.83 -13.67
N GLN A 170 0.68 -11.94 -12.96
CA GLN A 170 -0.60 -12.21 -12.30
C GLN A 170 -0.94 -11.11 -11.27
N HIS A 171 0.07 -10.62 -10.53
CA HIS A 171 -0.11 -9.49 -9.64
C HIS A 171 -0.49 -8.21 -10.40
N ARG A 172 0.19 -7.91 -11.52
CA ARG A 172 -0.19 -6.80 -12.41
C ARG A 172 -1.62 -6.92 -12.94
N VAL A 173 -2.12 -8.13 -13.19
CA VAL A 173 -3.54 -8.36 -13.52
C VAL A 173 -4.47 -7.92 -12.38
N LEU A 174 -4.13 -8.21 -11.12
CA LEU A 174 -4.92 -7.75 -9.96
C LEU A 174 -4.90 -6.22 -9.81
N ILE A 175 -3.76 -5.59 -10.06
CA ILE A 175 -3.64 -4.13 -10.10
C ILE A 175 -4.55 -3.57 -11.21
N ALA A 176 -4.45 -4.07 -12.44
CA ALA A 176 -5.31 -3.65 -13.53
C ALA A 176 -6.80 -3.87 -13.23
N ARG A 177 -7.18 -5.00 -12.63
CA ARG A 177 -8.56 -5.26 -12.20
C ARG A 177 -9.07 -4.18 -11.25
N ALA A 178 -8.26 -3.79 -10.26
CA ALA A 178 -8.62 -2.73 -9.32
C ALA A 178 -8.63 -1.34 -9.99
N LEU A 179 -7.75 -1.07 -10.96
CA LEU A 179 -7.75 0.17 -11.75
C LEU A 179 -8.95 0.28 -12.68
N ALA A 180 -9.43 -0.84 -13.23
CA ALA A 180 -10.61 -0.85 -14.09
C ALA A 180 -11.86 -0.33 -13.35
N VAL A 181 -11.89 -0.36 -12.02
CA VAL A 181 -12.95 0.24 -11.20
C VAL A 181 -13.03 1.76 -11.40
N GLU A 182 -11.94 2.41 -11.83
CA GLU A 182 -11.75 3.88 -11.80
C GLU A 182 -11.98 4.42 -10.39
N PRO A 183 -11.11 4.07 -9.43
CA PRO A 183 -11.35 4.30 -8.03
C PRO A 183 -10.97 5.72 -7.59
N ASP A 184 -11.72 6.24 -6.62
CA ASP A 184 -11.35 7.46 -5.86
C ASP A 184 -10.38 7.10 -4.73
N LEU A 185 -10.48 5.87 -4.20
CA LEU A 185 -9.60 5.27 -3.21
C LEU A 185 -8.96 3.99 -3.76
N PHE A 186 -7.64 4.00 -3.92
CA PHE A 186 -6.86 2.87 -4.38
C PHE A 186 -6.03 2.27 -3.26
N VAL A 187 -6.30 1.02 -2.89
CA VAL A 187 -5.70 0.34 -1.75
C VAL A 187 -4.87 -0.84 -2.22
N LEU A 188 -3.61 -0.92 -1.80
CA LEU A 188 -2.72 -2.04 -2.11
C LEU A 188 -2.14 -2.63 -0.82
N ASP A 189 -2.39 -3.93 -0.60
CA ASP A 189 -1.91 -4.68 0.56
C ASP A 189 -0.64 -5.45 0.20
N GLU A 190 0.52 -4.96 0.63
CA GLU A 190 1.86 -5.51 0.35
C GLU A 190 2.17 -5.70 -1.15
N PRO A 191 2.05 -4.64 -1.99
CA PRO A 191 2.23 -4.76 -3.44
C PRO A 191 3.67 -5.12 -3.86
N ASN A 192 4.65 -4.93 -2.98
CA ASN A 192 6.06 -5.22 -3.25
C ASN A 192 6.52 -6.58 -2.68
N ALA A 193 5.62 -7.36 -2.05
CA ALA A 193 6.01 -8.63 -1.44
C ALA A 193 6.49 -9.63 -2.50
N GLY A 194 7.76 -10.04 -2.39
CA GLY A 194 8.34 -11.09 -3.23
C GLY A 194 8.57 -10.70 -4.70
N VAL A 195 8.59 -9.40 -5.03
CA VAL A 195 8.89 -8.91 -6.39
C VAL A 195 10.26 -8.21 -6.45
N ASP A 196 10.91 -8.29 -7.60
CA ASP A 196 12.21 -7.68 -7.84
C ASP A 196 12.14 -6.15 -7.99
N HIS A 197 13.30 -5.48 -8.00
CA HIS A 197 13.39 -4.03 -8.11
C HIS A 197 12.73 -3.46 -9.37
N SER A 198 12.85 -4.12 -10.52
CA SER A 198 12.23 -3.65 -11.77
C SER A 198 10.70 -3.68 -11.69
N SER A 199 10.14 -4.67 -11.00
CA SER A 199 8.70 -4.75 -10.72
C SER A 199 8.24 -3.62 -9.78
N GLN A 200 9.05 -3.24 -8.79
CA GLN A 200 8.75 -2.09 -7.92
C GLN A 200 8.76 -0.77 -8.70
N VAL A 201 9.71 -0.59 -9.63
CA VAL A 201 9.72 0.59 -10.53
C VAL A 201 8.48 0.60 -11.42
N GLY A 202 8.07 -0.55 -11.96
CA GLY A 202 6.83 -0.65 -12.74
C GLY A 202 5.58 -0.24 -11.95
N LEU A 203 5.53 -0.56 -10.65
CA LEU A 203 4.45 -0.10 -9.77
C LEU A 203 4.46 1.42 -9.57
N VAL A 204 5.64 2.02 -9.36
CA VAL A 204 5.79 3.49 -9.25
C VAL A 204 5.23 4.16 -10.51
N GLU A 205 5.59 3.67 -11.69
CA GLU A 205 5.12 4.23 -12.96
C GLU A 205 3.62 4.00 -13.20
N THR A 206 3.05 2.93 -12.65
CA THR A 206 1.60 2.69 -12.66
C THR A 206 0.86 3.68 -11.74
N LEU A 207 1.42 3.97 -10.56
CA LEU A 207 0.78 4.81 -9.54
C LEU A 207 0.93 6.32 -9.83
N ARG A 208 2.06 6.75 -10.42
CA ARG A 208 2.38 8.16 -10.64
C ARG A 208 1.25 8.94 -11.36
N PRO A 209 0.63 8.44 -12.44
CA PRO A 209 -0.47 9.14 -13.10
C PRO A 209 -1.74 9.24 -12.23
N LEU A 210 -2.02 8.23 -11.40
CA LEU A 210 -3.19 8.23 -10.50
C LEU A 210 -3.03 9.27 -9.41
N VAL A 211 -1.85 9.31 -8.80
CA VAL A 211 -1.49 10.33 -7.80
C VAL A 211 -1.55 11.72 -8.41
N ALA A 212 -1.05 11.89 -9.65
CA ALA A 212 -1.13 13.18 -10.36
C ALA A 212 -2.57 13.59 -10.69
N ALA A 213 -3.49 12.63 -10.84
CA ALA A 213 -4.91 12.86 -11.06
C ALA A 213 -5.71 13.11 -9.75
N GLY A 214 -5.05 13.08 -8.58
CA GLY A 214 -5.70 13.28 -7.28
C GLY A 214 -6.40 12.04 -6.73
N THR A 215 -6.08 10.84 -7.22
CA THR A 215 -6.57 9.59 -6.61
C THR A 215 -5.97 9.44 -5.21
N THR A 216 -6.80 9.08 -4.23
CA THR A 216 -6.34 8.75 -2.87
C THR A 216 -5.72 7.37 -2.89
N VAL A 217 -4.52 7.21 -2.33
CA VAL A 217 -3.81 5.92 -2.35
C VAL A 217 -3.43 5.49 -0.94
N LEU A 218 -3.79 4.26 -0.57
CA LEU A 218 -3.39 3.64 0.69
C LEU A 218 -2.51 2.41 0.40
N LEU A 219 -1.25 2.47 0.84
CA LEU A 219 -0.26 1.42 0.63
C LEU A 219 0.04 0.73 1.96
N VAL A 220 0.02 -0.61 2.00
CA VAL A 220 0.62 -1.36 3.09
C VAL A 220 2.00 -1.82 2.64
N LEU A 221 3.04 -1.41 3.35
CA LEU A 221 4.42 -1.70 3.00
C LEU A 221 5.20 -2.17 4.23
N HIS A 222 6.27 -2.94 4.02
CA HIS A 222 7.28 -3.20 5.04
C HIS A 222 8.38 -2.13 5.00
N GLU A 223 8.71 -1.64 3.81
CA GLU A 223 9.68 -0.57 3.56
C GLU A 223 9.18 0.36 2.44
N LEU A 224 9.61 1.63 2.46
CA LEU A 224 9.17 2.61 1.46
C LEU A 224 9.77 2.34 0.07
N GLY A 225 11.06 2.00 0.01
CA GLY A 225 11.78 1.72 -1.24
C GLY A 225 11.54 2.78 -2.33
N PRO A 226 11.38 2.38 -3.60
CA PRO A 226 11.11 3.30 -4.71
C PRO A 226 9.80 4.10 -4.57
N LEU A 227 8.84 3.63 -3.76
CA LEU A 227 7.55 4.29 -3.54
C LEU A 227 7.66 5.52 -2.64
N ALA A 228 8.77 5.70 -1.91
CA ALA A 228 8.98 6.83 -1.00
C ALA A 228 8.66 8.19 -1.64
N ALA A 229 9.04 8.37 -2.91
CA ALA A 229 8.84 9.62 -3.64
C ALA A 229 7.36 9.96 -3.94
N LEU A 230 6.45 9.00 -3.81
CA LEU A 230 5.02 9.20 -4.03
C LEU A 230 4.25 9.46 -2.73
N ILE A 231 4.84 9.14 -1.58
CA ILE A 231 4.14 9.08 -0.30
C ILE A 231 4.13 10.46 0.38
N ASP A 232 2.93 10.90 0.75
CA ASP A 232 2.72 12.17 1.44
C ASP A 232 2.84 11.99 2.96
N ARG A 233 2.36 10.85 3.48
CA ARG A 233 2.29 10.55 4.91
C ARG A 233 2.51 9.07 5.23
N VAL A 234 3.11 8.79 6.37
CA VAL A 234 3.39 7.46 6.90
C VAL A 234 2.66 7.26 8.22
N VAL A 235 2.05 6.08 8.36
CA VAL A 235 1.42 5.59 9.58
C VAL A 235 2.16 4.33 10.03
N LEU A 236 2.75 4.34 11.22
CA LEU A 236 3.45 3.17 11.77
C LEU A 236 2.55 2.41 12.75
N LEU A 237 2.34 1.13 12.47
CA LEU A 237 1.68 0.20 13.36
C LEU A 237 2.69 -0.68 14.10
N ARG A 238 2.54 -0.77 15.42
CA ARG A 238 3.29 -1.67 16.29
C ARG A 238 2.33 -2.28 17.31
N ASP A 239 2.35 -3.61 17.42
CA ASP A 239 1.52 -4.39 18.36
C ASP A 239 0.03 -3.99 18.37
N GLY A 240 -0.52 -3.74 17.18
CA GLY A 240 -1.92 -3.37 17.01
C GLY A 240 -2.26 -1.92 17.37
N ARG A 241 -1.27 -1.06 17.57
CA ARG A 241 -1.44 0.36 17.90
C ARG A 241 -0.74 1.23 16.87
N MET A 242 -1.31 2.41 16.61
CA MET A 242 -0.65 3.45 15.86
C MET A 242 0.36 4.15 16.76
N VAL A 243 1.64 4.14 16.37
CA VAL A 243 2.74 4.74 17.14
C VAL A 243 3.34 5.95 16.43
N TYR A 244 3.03 6.15 15.15
CA TYR A 244 3.44 7.31 14.37
C TYR A 244 2.40 7.61 13.29
N ASP A 245 2.15 8.89 13.04
CA ASP A 245 1.33 9.42 11.95
C ASP A 245 1.90 10.79 11.56
N GLY A 246 2.53 10.88 10.38
CA GLY A 246 3.22 12.09 9.97
C GLY A 246 3.93 11.96 8.63
N ALA A 247 4.65 13.00 8.22
CA ALA A 247 5.43 12.97 6.99
C ALA A 247 6.41 11.78 6.98
N PRO A 248 6.77 11.22 5.81
CA PRO A 248 7.82 10.22 5.74
C PRO A 248 9.05 10.75 6.49
N PRO A 249 9.64 9.97 7.42
CA PRO A 249 10.97 10.31 7.92
C PRO A 249 11.91 10.46 6.71
N GLY A 250 12.91 11.33 6.79
CA GLY A 250 13.89 11.56 5.71
C GLY A 250 14.74 10.30 5.43
N ASP A 251 16.03 10.45 5.09
CA ASP A 251 16.97 9.31 4.95
C ASP A 251 17.23 8.53 6.27
N VAL A 252 16.34 8.64 7.24
CA VAL A 252 16.31 7.81 8.44
C VAL A 252 15.76 6.46 8.02
N SER A 253 16.66 5.49 7.88
CA SER A 253 16.31 4.09 7.68
C SER A 253 15.23 3.68 8.67
N LEU A 254 14.15 3.07 8.17
CA LEU A 254 13.08 2.49 9.00
C LEU A 254 13.59 1.48 10.04
N GLU A 255 14.85 1.06 9.94
CA GLU A 255 15.59 0.30 10.94
C GLU A 255 15.62 0.97 12.33
N GLU A 256 15.62 2.31 12.41
CA GLU A 256 15.52 3.01 13.70
C GLU A 256 14.15 2.79 14.36
N PHE A 257 13.11 2.49 13.58
CA PHE A 257 11.80 2.08 14.07
C PHE A 257 11.67 0.57 14.26
N HIS A 258 12.70 -0.21 13.94
CA HIS A 258 12.80 -1.66 14.14
C HIS A 258 13.74 -2.04 15.30
N THR A 259 14.06 -1.10 16.21
CA THR A 259 14.87 -1.42 17.39
C THR A 259 14.23 -2.57 18.16
N HIS A 260 14.85 -3.75 18.05
CA HIS A 260 14.58 -4.87 18.91
C HIS A 260 15.13 -4.46 20.27
N HIS A 261 14.25 -3.96 21.15
CA HIS A 261 14.59 -3.87 22.56
C HIS A 261 14.63 -5.31 23.07
N HIS A 262 15.79 -5.94 22.98
CA HIS A 262 16.05 -7.14 23.76
C HIS A 262 15.92 -6.73 25.24
N PRO A 263 15.04 -7.36 26.02
CA PRO A 263 15.10 -7.20 27.47
C PRO A 263 16.39 -7.87 27.95
N ASP A 264 17.10 -7.14 28.80
CA ASP A 264 18.35 -7.47 29.47
C ASP A 264 18.70 -8.96 29.57
N ARG A 265 19.86 -9.34 29.02
CA ARG A 265 20.71 -10.34 29.66
C ARG A 265 21.96 -9.63 30.14
N VAL A 266 21.94 -9.30 31.42
CA VAL A 266 23.15 -9.20 32.23
C VAL A 266 23.93 -10.49 32.00
N VAL A 267 25.06 -10.38 31.29
CA VAL A 267 26.07 -11.43 31.31
C VAL A 267 27.11 -10.95 32.31
N ASP A 268 27.04 -11.53 33.50
CA ASP A 268 28.10 -11.47 34.50
C ASP A 268 29.43 -11.80 33.84
N THR A 269 30.35 -10.84 33.85
CA THR A 269 31.75 -11.06 33.50
C THR A 269 32.39 -11.90 34.60
N VAL A 270 32.52 -13.21 34.36
CA VAL A 270 33.44 -14.06 35.12
C VAL A 270 34.84 -13.91 34.49
N PRO A 271 35.87 -13.43 35.21
CA PRO A 271 37.21 -13.30 34.67
C PRO A 271 37.87 -14.68 34.60
N MET A 272 38.21 -15.13 33.39
CA MET A 272 38.99 -16.34 33.18
C MET A 272 40.47 -16.03 33.49
N ARG A 273 40.97 -16.60 34.60
CA ARG A 273 42.37 -16.53 35.00
C ARG A 273 43.25 -17.28 34.00
N SER A 274 44.31 -16.60 33.56
CA SER A 274 45.43 -17.12 32.78
C SER A 274 46.40 -17.95 33.63
N GLY A 275 47.01 -18.96 33.02
CA GLY A 275 48.38 -19.37 33.36
C GLY A 275 48.52 -20.73 34.04
N TRP A 276 48.72 -21.76 33.23
CA TRP A 276 49.74 -22.77 33.54
C TRP A 276 51.01 -22.33 32.81
N ASP A 277 52.03 -21.94 33.56
CA ASP A 277 53.45 -22.20 33.29
C ASP A 277 54.26 -21.80 34.54
N LEU A 278 54.78 -22.84 35.21
CA LEU A 278 55.84 -22.91 36.25
C LEU A 278 55.64 -22.19 37.58
#